data_AF-A0A7W1GC66-F1
#
_entry.id   AF-A0A7W1GC66-F1
#
_cell.length_a   1.000
_cell.length_b   1.000
_cell.length_c   1.000
_cell.angle_alpha   90.00
_cell.angle_beta   90.00
_cell.angle_gamma   90.00
#
_symmetry.space_group_name_H-M   'P 1'
#
loop_
_entity.id
_entity.type
_entity.pdbx_description
1 polymer ?
#
loop_
_entity_poly.entity_id
_entity_poly.type
_entity_poly.pdbx_seq_one_letter_code
_entity_poly.pdbx_strand_id
1 'polypeptide(L)'
;MKILVTGGSGYLGTHVRRFFEADDFSRRAHRDVLDSYDAALVADYDVVIHLAAHLDKDPEAADECFRVNAEGTAKILRHMSPNSVFIYASTKDVYGAHADDYE
;
A
#
# COMPACT_ATOMS: atom_id res chain seq x y z
N MET A 1 -4.69 -14.20 13.72
CA MET A 1 -4.90 -13.38 12.51
C MET A 1 -3.58 -12.69 12.23
N LYS A 2 -3.00 -12.91 11.06
CA LYS A 2 -1.73 -12.32 10.65
C LYS A 2 -1.99 -11.09 9.79
N ILE A 3 -1.51 -9.93 10.23
CA ILE A 3 -1.78 -8.63 9.60
C ILE A 3 -0.47 -8.05 9.06
N LEU A 4 -0.50 -7.59 7.81
CA LEU A 4 0.61 -6.90 7.15
C LEU A 4 0.25 -5.45 6.86
N VAL A 5 1.19 -4.53 7.04
CA VAL A 5 1.03 -3.14 6.60
C VAL A 5 2.06 -2.82 5.52
N THR A 6 1.62 -2.59 4.28
CA THR A 6 2.50 -2.01 3.25
C THR A 6 2.71 -0.53 3.53
N GLY A 7 3.90 0.00 3.23
CA GLY A 7 4.23 1.37 3.66
C GLY A 7 4.36 1.49 5.18
N GLY A 8 4.62 0.36 5.87
CA GLY A 8 4.60 0.24 7.33
C GLY A 8 5.62 1.12 8.07
N SER A 9 6.65 1.62 7.40
CA SER A 9 7.59 2.59 7.98
C SER A 9 7.26 4.06 7.66
N GLY A 10 6.16 4.31 6.95
CA GLY A 10 5.61 5.66 6.73
C GLY A 10 4.91 6.20 7.98
N TYR A 11 4.53 7.48 7.95
CA TYR A 11 3.90 8.15 9.10
C TYR A 11 2.69 7.38 9.64
N LEU A 12 1.65 7.17 8.81
CA LEU A 12 0.46 6.42 9.20
C LEU A 12 0.79 4.95 9.48
N GLY A 13 1.65 4.34 8.67
CA GLY A 13 2.05 2.94 8.79
C GLY A 13 2.59 2.57 10.17
N THR A 14 3.45 3.42 10.76
CA THR A 14 3.99 3.14 12.10
C THR A 14 2.92 3.07 13.19
N HIS A 15 1.89 3.92 13.10
CA HIS A 15 0.77 3.95 14.04
C HIS A 15 -0.15 2.74 13.85
N VAL A 16 -0.52 2.43 12.60
CA VAL A 16 -1.38 1.30 12.25
C VAL A 16 -0.73 -0.02 12.66
N ARG A 17 0.58 -0.18 12.40
CA ARG A 17 1.33 -1.37 12.83
C ARG A 17 1.32 -1.55 14.34
N ARG A 18 1.56 -0.48 15.09
CA ARG A 18 1.55 -0.53 16.55
C ARG A 18 0.16 -0.89 17.10
N PHE A 19 -0.89 -0.36 16.48
CA PHE A 19 -2.27 -0.60 16.92
C PHE A 19 -2.71 -2.06 16.68
N PHE A 20 -2.37 -2.63 15.52
CA PHE A 20 -2.79 -3.99 15.14
C PHE A 20 -1.73 -5.07 15.41
N GLU A 21 -0.59 -4.71 16.01
CA GLU A 21 0.57 -5.60 16.17
C GLU A 21 1.00 -6.24 14.83
N ALA A 22 1.01 -5.43 13.76
CA ALA A 22 1.18 -5.90 12.38
C ALA A 22 2.64 -5.86 11.88
N ASP A 23 2.94 -6.76 10.94
CA ASP A 23 4.24 -6.89 10.30
C ASP A 23 4.53 -5.72 9.34
N ASP A 24 5.82 -5.41 9.14
CA ASP A 24 6.26 -4.38 8.18
C ASP A 24 6.36 -4.95 6.77
N PHE A 25 5.76 -4.25 5.82
CA PHE A 25 6.15 -4.35 4.42
C PHE A 25 6.53 -2.96 3.92
N SER A 26 7.81 -2.61 3.98
CA SER A 26 8.28 -1.34 3.45
C SER A 26 9.71 -1.41 2.97
N ARG A 27 10.10 -0.43 2.15
CA ARG A 27 11.47 -0.34 1.60
C ARG A 27 12.54 -0.28 2.69
N ARG A 28 12.22 0.26 3.87
CA ARG A 28 13.13 0.26 5.05
C ARG A 28 13.31 -1.12 5.68
N ALA A 29 12.33 -2.00 5.51
CA ALA A 29 12.42 -3.42 5.86
C ALA A 29 12.89 -4.28 4.67
N HIS A 30 13.48 -3.65 3.63
CA HIS A 30 13.92 -4.30 2.40
C HIS A 30 12.81 -5.05 1.66
N ARG A 31 11.60 -4.47 1.63
CA ARG A 31 10.45 -4.99 0.87
C ARG A 31 9.91 -3.95 -0.11
N ASP A 32 9.69 -4.37 -1.36
CA ASP A 32 9.13 -3.51 -2.42
C ASP A 32 7.83 -4.09 -2.98
N VAL A 33 6.81 -3.25 -3.14
CA VAL A 33 5.53 -3.64 -3.75
C VAL A 33 5.66 -3.93 -5.25
N LEU A 34 6.73 -3.45 -5.88
CA LEU A 34 7.08 -3.73 -7.26
C LEU A 34 7.90 -5.02 -7.41
N ASP A 35 8.48 -5.56 -6.36
CA ASP A 35 9.23 -6.81 -6.42
C ASP A 35 8.29 -8.03 -6.30
N SER A 36 8.44 -9.00 -7.20
CA SER A 36 7.54 -10.16 -7.23
C SER A 36 7.83 -11.18 -6.13
N TYR A 37 9.07 -11.29 -5.66
CA TYR A 37 9.42 -12.18 -4.56
C TYR A 37 8.89 -11.63 -3.24
N ASP A 38 9.03 -10.33 -3.02
CA ASP A 38 8.45 -9.66 -1.86
C ASP A 38 6.92 -9.74 -1.91
N ALA A 39 6.29 -9.43 -3.04
CA ALA A 39 4.84 -9.52 -3.19
C ALA A 39 4.31 -10.93 -2.88
N ALA A 40 5.03 -11.99 -3.21
CA ALA A 40 4.61 -13.36 -2.89
C ALA A 40 4.48 -13.64 -1.37
N LEU A 41 5.20 -12.89 -0.52
CA LEU A 41 5.13 -13.05 0.94
C LEU A 41 3.76 -12.66 1.52
N VAL A 42 2.98 -11.86 0.78
CA VAL A 42 1.64 -11.43 1.26
C VAL A 42 0.62 -12.57 1.27
N ALA A 43 0.91 -13.68 0.61
CA ALA A 43 0.07 -14.88 0.62
C ALA A 43 -0.13 -15.46 2.02
N ASP A 44 0.83 -15.25 2.93
CA ASP A 44 0.81 -15.78 4.30
C ASP A 44 -0.05 -14.95 5.28
N TYR A 45 -0.71 -13.89 4.81
CA TYR A 45 -1.42 -12.94 5.67
C TYR A 45 -2.94 -12.99 5.47
N ASP A 46 -3.66 -12.88 6.58
CA ASP A 46 -5.13 -12.84 6.60
C ASP A 46 -5.65 -11.45 6.19
N VAL A 47 -4.89 -10.40 6.52
CA VAL A 47 -5.23 -9.00 6.26
C VAL A 47 -4.00 -8.25 5.75
N VAL A 48 -4.16 -7.50 4.66
CA VAL A 48 -3.17 -6.54 4.18
C VAL A 48 -3.78 -5.14 4.22
N ILE A 49 -3.19 -4.26 5.03
CA ILE A 49 -3.52 -2.84 5.09
C ILE A 49 -2.51 -2.10 4.19
N HIS A 50 -2.95 -1.67 3.02
CA HIS A 50 -2.09 -1.15 1.99
C HIS A 50 -1.92 0.36 2.10
N LEU A 51 -0.79 0.80 2.66
CA LEU A 51 -0.42 2.21 2.83
C LEU A 51 0.86 2.57 2.07
N ALA A 52 1.42 1.64 1.28
CA ALA A 52 2.48 1.95 0.33
C ALA A 52 1.91 2.86 -0.77
N ALA A 53 2.54 4.01 -0.96
CA ALA A 53 2.20 4.95 -2.02
C ALA A 53 3.44 5.74 -2.43
N HIS A 54 3.45 6.18 -3.69
CA HIS A 54 4.29 7.26 -4.17
C HIS A 54 3.42 8.51 -4.32
N LEU A 55 3.78 9.58 -3.61
CA LEU A 55 3.06 10.84 -3.63
C LEU A 55 3.99 11.90 -4.22
N ASP A 56 3.70 12.27 -5.46
CA ASP A 56 4.34 13.38 -6.14
C ASP A 56 3.30 14.08 -7.03
N LYS A 57 3.35 15.42 -7.06
CA LYS A 57 2.44 16.26 -7.84
C LYS A 57 3.10 16.77 -9.13
N ASP A 58 4.38 16.51 -9.33
CA ASP A 58 5.07 16.82 -10.57
C ASP A 58 4.53 15.92 -11.71
N PRO A 59 4.07 16.47 -12.84
CA PRO A 59 3.69 15.69 -14.01
C PRO A 59 4.77 14.72 -14.50
N GLU A 60 6.06 15.04 -14.32
CA GLU A 60 7.17 14.14 -14.72
C GLU A 60 7.21 12.85 -13.87
N ALA A 61 6.64 12.88 -12.66
CA ALA A 61 6.56 11.71 -11.79
C ALA A 61 5.35 10.81 -12.08
N ALA A 62 4.51 11.14 -13.07
CA ALA A 62 3.28 10.41 -13.37
C ALA A 62 3.50 8.90 -13.57
N ASP A 63 4.53 8.52 -14.31
CA ASP A 63 4.85 7.10 -14.57
C ASP A 63 5.25 6.36 -13.29
N GLU A 64 6.02 6.99 -12.39
CA GLU A 64 6.36 6.41 -11.08
C GLU A 64 5.12 6.31 -10.18
N CYS A 65 4.26 7.33 -10.18
CA CYS A 65 2.98 7.33 -9.48
C CYS A 65 2.11 6.16 -9.93
N PHE A 66 1.92 5.95 -11.25
CA PHE A 66 1.15 4.81 -11.76
C PHE A 66 1.80 3.47 -11.43
N ARG A 67 3.12 3.37 -11.59
CA ARG A 67 3.85 2.14 -11.29
C ARG A 67 3.68 1.73 -9.83
N VAL A 68 3.92 2.63 -8.87
CA VAL A 68 3.78 2.29 -7.44
C VAL A 68 2.31 2.14 -7.04
N ASN A 69 1.46 3.11 -7.37
CA ASN A 69 0.11 3.20 -6.80
C ASN A 69 -0.91 2.30 -7.51
N ALA A 70 -0.69 1.98 -8.79
CA ALA A 70 -1.58 1.09 -9.55
C ALA A 70 -0.96 -0.29 -9.75
N GLU A 71 0.23 -0.37 -10.36
CA GLU A 71 0.83 -1.68 -10.68
C GLU A 71 1.31 -2.42 -9.42
N GLY A 72 1.96 -1.70 -8.50
CA GLY A 72 2.36 -2.23 -7.19
C GLY A 72 1.17 -2.73 -6.38
N THR A 73 0.11 -1.92 -6.27
CA THR A 73 -1.16 -2.32 -5.62
C THR A 73 -1.75 -3.58 -6.25
N ALA A 74 -1.86 -3.63 -7.59
CA ALA A 74 -2.37 -4.79 -8.31
C ALA A 74 -1.50 -6.03 -8.10
N LYS A 75 -0.17 -5.85 -8.00
CA LYS A 75 0.77 -6.95 -7.72
C LYS A 75 0.54 -7.54 -6.33
N ILE A 76 0.37 -6.72 -5.30
CA ILE A 76 0.05 -7.19 -3.94
C ILE A 76 -1.27 -7.98 -3.95
N LEU A 77 -2.34 -7.40 -4.51
CA LEU A 77 -3.65 -8.04 -4.58
C LEU A 77 -3.62 -9.42 -5.26
N ARG A 78 -2.85 -9.56 -6.35
CA ARG A 78 -2.73 -10.84 -7.08
C ARG A 78 -2.02 -11.94 -6.30
N HIS A 79 -1.19 -11.61 -5.32
CA HIS A 79 -0.46 -12.58 -4.50
C HIS A 79 -1.14 -12.87 -3.17
N MET A 80 -2.22 -12.17 -2.83
CA MET A 80 -2.98 -12.45 -1.62
C MET A 80 -3.74 -13.78 -1.72
N SER A 81 -3.84 -14.47 -0.59
CA SER A 81 -4.62 -15.71 -0.50
C SER A 81 -6.12 -15.43 -0.71
N PRO A 82 -6.86 -16.35 -1.36
CA PRO A 82 -8.31 -16.23 -1.43
C PRO A 82 -8.94 -16.08 -0.04
N ASN A 83 -9.99 -15.27 0.07
CA ASN A 83 -10.69 -14.91 1.32
C ASN A 83 -9.90 -14.05 2.34
N SER A 84 -8.70 -13.58 1.99
CA SER A 84 -8.02 -12.54 2.78
C SER A 84 -8.67 -11.17 2.59
N VAL A 85 -8.44 -10.26 3.54
CA VAL A 85 -8.99 -8.90 3.53
C VAL A 85 -7.93 -7.91 3.04
N PHE A 86 -8.28 -7.10 2.04
CA PHE A 86 -7.46 -6.00 1.58
C PHE A 86 -8.09 -4.66 1.96
N ILE A 87 -7.37 -3.85 2.75
CA ILE A 87 -7.78 -2.48 3.09
C ILE A 87 -6.90 -1.54 2.27
N TYR A 88 -7.51 -0.81 1.34
CA TYR A 88 -6.82 0.13 0.46
C TYR A 88 -7.02 1.57 0.93
N ALA A 89 -5.93 2.26 1.27
CA ALA A 89 -5.97 3.69 1.55
C ALA A 89 -5.76 4.48 0.25
N SER A 90 -6.85 5.07 -0.27
CA SER A 90 -6.81 5.98 -1.42
C SER A 90 -6.62 7.44 -0.97
N THR A 91 -6.72 8.36 -1.92
CA THR A 91 -6.74 9.82 -1.71
C THR A 91 -8.04 10.42 -2.20
N LYS A 92 -8.42 11.58 -1.63
CA LYS A 92 -9.51 12.42 -2.15
C LYS A 92 -9.22 13.01 -3.54
N ASP A 93 -7.95 13.04 -3.96
CA ASP A 93 -7.54 13.60 -5.25
C ASP A 93 -8.13 12.84 -6.45
N VAL A 94 -8.78 11.69 -6.22
CA VAL A 94 -9.63 11.01 -7.23
C VAL A 94 -10.74 11.90 -7.78
N TYR A 95 -11.16 12.93 -7.04
CA TYR A 95 -12.16 13.92 -7.48
C TYR A 95 -11.54 15.08 -8.28
N GLY A 96 -10.23 15.08 -8.50
CA GLY A 96 -9.51 16.09 -9.27
C GLY A 96 -9.70 17.50 -8.69
N ALA A 97 -10.10 18.45 -9.53
CA ALA A 97 -10.29 19.86 -9.14
C ALA A 97 -11.37 20.06 -8.06
N HIS A 98 -12.20 19.06 -7.79
CA HIS A 98 -13.27 19.09 -6.79
C HIS A 98 -12.90 18.42 -5.47
N ALA A 99 -11.64 18.01 -5.29
CA ALA A 99 -11.22 17.28 -4.08
C ALA A 99 -11.40 18.08 -2.77
N ASP A 100 -11.45 19.41 -2.85
CA ASP A 100 -11.69 20.28 -1.69
C ASP A 100 -13.18 20.49 -1.40
N ASP A 101 -14.08 20.05 -2.29
CA ASP A 101 -15.54 20.12 -2.09
C ASP A 101 -16.07 19.01 -1.17
N TYR A 102 -15.21 18.04 -0.81
CA TYR A 102 -15.54 16.89 0.03
C TYR A 102 -14.62 16.88 1.27
N GLU A 103 -15.20 17.19 2.44
CA GLU A 103 -14.57 17.10 3.78
C GLU A 103 -15.17 15.97 4.63
#